data_AF-B8DNY2-F1
#
_entry.id   AF-B8DNY2-F1
#
_cell.length_a   1.000
_cell.length_b   1.000
_cell.length_c   1.000
_cell.angle_alpha   90.00
_cell.angle_beta   90.00
_cell.angle_gamma   90.00
#
_symmetry.space_group_name_H-M   'P 1'
#
loop_
_entity.id
_entity.type
_entity.pdbx_description
1 polymer ?
#
loop_
_entity_poly.entity_id
_entity_poly.type
_entity_poly.pdbx_seq_one_letter_code
_entity_poly.pdbx_strand_id
1 'polypeptide(L)'
;MIVEIGCIVVGVPAGYLLRTRPAVVGAVDRLTTWSIYTLLFLLGLSLGSDDALVAKAGDIGLRAVVISMASLAGSVAAGWLLQHVLLRGALDGPGAAHPASPDTGAATPSATARTGDRP
;
A
#
# COMPACT_ATOMS: atom_id res chain seq x y z
N MET A 1 -14.39 11.22 -16.32
CA MET A 1 -14.64 9.78 -16.08
C MET A 1 -13.95 8.90 -17.12
N ILE A 2 -14.36 8.88 -18.40
CA ILE A 2 -13.65 8.09 -19.44
C ILE A 2 -12.19 8.53 -19.63
N VAL A 3 -11.92 9.84 -19.58
CA VAL A 3 -10.56 10.39 -19.72
C VAL A 3 -9.67 10.00 -18.55
N GLU A 4 -10.19 10.02 -17.32
CA GLU A 4 -9.48 9.58 -16.10
C GLU A 4 -9.04 8.12 -16.24
N ILE A 5 -9.98 7.25 -16.61
CA ILE A 5 -9.74 5.82 -16.81
C ILE A 5 -8.71 5.62 -17.93
N GLY A 6 -8.84 6.35 -19.04
CA GLY A 6 -7.87 6.31 -20.14
C GLY A 6 -6.46 6.71 -19.71
N CYS A 7 -6.33 7.79 -18.93
CA CYS A 7 -5.05 8.23 -18.37
C CYS A 7 -4.41 7.16 -17.48
N ILE A 8 -5.19 6.46 -16.65
CA ILE A 8 -4.67 5.38 -15.80
C ILE A 8 -4.19 4.21 -16.67
N VAL A 9 -5.01 3.77 -17.63
CA VAL A 9 -4.69 2.65 -18.52
C VAL A 9 -3.42 2.90 -19.33
N VAL A 10 -3.16 4.15 -19.74
CA VAL A 10 -1.96 4.54 -20.48
C VAL A 10 -0.78 4.83 -19.54
N GLY A 11 -1.03 5.41 -18.37
CA GLY A 11 -0.02 5.80 -17.39
C GLY A 11 0.66 4.61 -16.72
N VAL A 12 -0.05 3.50 -16.46
CA VAL A 12 0.52 2.29 -15.86
C VAL A 12 1.61 1.64 -16.74
N PRO A 13 1.38 1.32 -18.03
CA PRO A 13 2.42 0.75 -18.88
C PRO A 13 3.54 1.76 -19.17
N ALA A 14 3.23 3.05 -19.31
CA ALA A 14 4.24 4.09 -19.45
C ALA A 14 5.15 4.19 -18.22
N GLY A 15 4.58 4.15 -17.01
CA GLY A 15 5.32 4.12 -15.76
C GLY A 15 6.11 2.83 -15.56
N TYR A 16 5.57 1.69 -15.99
CA TYR A 16 6.26 0.41 -15.93
C TYR A 16 7.50 0.36 -16.83
N LEU A 17 7.41 0.92 -18.05
CA LEU A 17 8.55 1.00 -18.97
C LEU A 17 9.63 1.98 -18.49
N LEU A 18 9.23 3.05 -17.79
CA LEU A 18 10.16 4.02 -17.18
C LEU A 18 10.85 3.49 -15.90
N ARG A 19 10.27 2.47 -15.23
CA ARG A 19 10.82 1.88 -13.99
C ARG A 19 12.14 1.17 -14.21
N THR A 20 12.48 0.78 -15.43
CA THR A 20 13.76 0.10 -15.76
C THR A 20 14.98 1.00 -15.54
N ARG A 21 14.80 2.33 -15.41
CA ARG A 21 15.90 3.27 -15.15
C ARG A 21 15.76 3.94 -13.78
N PRO A 22 16.63 3.62 -12.79
CA PRO A 22 16.55 4.21 -11.45
C PRO A 22 16.73 5.73 -11.45
N ALA A 23 17.45 6.28 -12.42
CA ALA A 23 17.59 7.73 -12.59
C ALA A 23 16.26 8.43 -12.93
N VAL A 24 15.39 7.77 -13.70
CA VAL A 24 14.08 8.33 -14.07
C VAL A 24 13.12 8.29 -12.88
N VAL A 25 13.16 7.21 -12.09
CA VAL A 25 12.36 7.11 -10.86
C VAL A 25 12.70 8.23 -9.88
N GLY A 26 13.99 8.51 -9.67
CA GLY A 26 14.43 9.62 -8.83
C GLY A 26 14.04 10.99 -9.39
N ALA A 27 14.07 11.17 -10.71
CA ALA A 27 13.64 12.42 -11.35
C ALA A 27 12.12 12.64 -11.21
N VAL A 28 11.30 11.60 -11.34
CA VAL A 28 9.84 11.67 -11.17
C VAL A 28 9.46 11.98 -9.73
N ASP A 29 10.14 11.36 -8.75
CA ASP A 29 9.92 11.66 -7.33
C ASP A 29 10.21 13.14 -7.03
N ARG A 30 11.32 13.65 -7.57
CA ARG A 30 11.70 15.05 -7.40
C ARG A 30 10.76 16.01 -8.12
N LEU A 31 10.33 15.66 -9.33
CA LEU A 31 9.37 16.43 -10.12
C LEU A 31 7.98 16.46 -9.46
N THR A 32 7.56 15.35 -8.86
CA THR A 32 6.30 15.23 -8.11
C THR A 32 6.35 16.13 -6.88
N THR A 33 7.43 16.04 -6.10
CA THR A 33 7.65 16.91 -4.94
C THR A 33 7.62 18.38 -5.33
N TRP A 34 8.36 18.76 -6.39
CA TRP A 34 8.38 20.13 -6.87
C TRP A 34 7.01 20.59 -7.38
N SER A 35 6.30 19.71 -8.11
CA SER A 35 4.94 19.99 -8.59
C SER A 35 3.97 20.19 -7.44
N ILE A 36 4.02 19.35 -6.39
CA ILE A 36 3.17 19.52 -5.20
C ILE A 36 3.44 20.90 -4.60
N TYR A 37 4.71 21.29 -4.40
CA TYR A 37 5.02 22.62 -3.88
C TYR A 37 4.50 23.75 -4.77
N THR A 38 4.71 23.66 -6.09
CA THR A 38 4.20 24.67 -7.03
C THR A 38 2.68 24.72 -7.01
N LEU A 39 1.99 23.57 -7.03
CA LEU A 39 0.54 23.50 -6.98
C LEU A 39 -0.02 24.03 -5.67
N LEU A 40 0.59 23.70 -4.53
CA LEU A 40 0.20 24.23 -3.22
C LEU A 40 0.43 25.75 -3.15
N PHE A 41 1.52 26.25 -3.71
CA PHE A 41 1.81 27.68 -3.77
C PHE A 41 0.79 28.42 -4.66
N LEU A 42 0.55 27.94 -5.87
CA LEU A 42 -0.44 28.49 -6.79
C LEU A 42 -1.85 28.42 -6.20
N LEU A 43 -2.19 27.31 -5.54
CA LEU A 43 -3.46 27.15 -4.84
C LEU A 43 -3.59 28.18 -3.72
N GLY A 44 -2.57 28.34 -2.88
CA GLY A 44 -2.54 29.35 -1.81
C GLY A 44 -2.67 30.78 -2.35
N LEU A 45 -1.97 31.10 -3.44
CA LEU A 45 -2.08 32.41 -4.10
C LEU A 45 -3.49 32.65 -4.64
N SER A 46 -4.08 31.66 -5.31
CA SER A 46 -5.42 31.74 -5.88
C SER A 46 -6.48 31.89 -4.79
N LEU A 47 -6.36 31.14 -3.70
CA LEU A 47 -7.28 31.22 -2.55
C LEU A 47 -7.11 32.53 -1.77
N GLY A 48 -5.89 33.06 -1.67
CA GLY A 48 -5.58 34.29 -0.96
C GLY A 48 -5.94 35.57 -1.73
N SER A 49 -6.02 35.50 -3.06
CA SER A 49 -6.42 36.64 -3.90
C SER A 49 -7.93 36.93 -3.87
N ASP A 50 -8.73 36.04 -3.29
CA ASP A 50 -10.18 36.17 -3.19
C ASP A 50 -10.58 36.50 -1.74
N ASP A 51 -10.78 37.80 -1.48
CA ASP A 51 -11.16 38.32 -0.16
C ASP A 51 -12.47 37.71 0.37
N ALA A 52 -13.40 37.33 -0.52
CA ALA A 52 -14.67 36.73 -0.12
C ALA A 52 -14.47 35.28 0.35
N LEU A 53 -13.56 34.54 -0.28
CA LEU A 53 -13.16 33.21 0.18
C LEU A 53 -12.40 33.27 1.49
N VAL A 54 -11.43 34.20 1.63
CA VAL A 54 -10.63 34.36 2.86
C VAL A 54 -11.51 34.75 4.05
N ALA A 55 -12.47 35.66 3.86
CA ALA A 55 -13.40 36.07 4.92
C ALA A 55 -14.31 34.91 5.38
N LYS A 56 -14.74 34.02 4.48
CA LYS A 56 -15.56 32.84 4.83
C LYS A 56 -14.73 31.65 5.31
N ALA A 57 -13.45 31.59 4.95
CA ALA A 57 -12.54 30.52 5.34
C ALA A 57 -12.35 30.44 6.86
N GLY A 58 -12.53 31.52 7.62
CA GLY A 58 -12.49 31.48 9.09
C GLY A 58 -13.58 30.60 9.70
N ASP A 59 -14.84 30.85 9.33
CA ASP A 59 -16.00 30.11 9.87
C ASP A 59 -16.10 28.69 9.28
N ILE A 60 -15.93 28.55 7.96
CA ILE A 60 -15.98 27.26 7.27
C ILE A 60 -14.74 26.42 7.62
N GLY A 61 -13.58 27.05 7.76
CA GLY A 61 -12.32 26.39 8.06
C GLY A 61 -12.34 25.71 9.42
N LEU A 62 -12.90 26.34 10.45
CA LEU A 62 -13.00 25.72 11.77
C LEU A 62 -13.87 24.44 11.72
N ARG A 63 -15.04 24.52 11.07
CA ARG A 63 -15.91 23.35 10.86
C ARG A 63 -15.21 22.27 10.04
N ALA A 64 -14.53 22.66 8.97
CA ALA A 64 -13.80 21.75 8.09
C ALA A 64 -12.65 21.05 8.83
N VAL A 65 -11.91 21.75 9.70
CA VAL A 65 -10.85 21.16 10.52
C VAL A 65 -11.41 20.11 11.48
N VAL A 66 -12.53 20.39 12.15
CA VAL A 66 -13.17 19.43 13.06
C VAL A 66 -13.60 18.17 12.30
N ILE A 67 -14.26 18.32 11.15
CA ILE A 67 -14.69 17.19 10.32
C ILE A 67 -13.49 16.42 9.77
N SER A 68 -12.46 17.12 9.31
CA SER A 68 -11.24 16.50 8.77
C SER A 68 -10.50 15.70 9.84
N MET A 69 -10.38 16.24 11.07
CA MET A 69 -9.76 15.54 12.19
C MET A 69 -10.58 14.32 12.61
N ALA A 70 -11.91 14.45 12.67
CA ALA A 70 -12.78 13.31 12.94
C ALA A 70 -12.66 12.22 11.85
N SER A 71 -12.58 12.62 10.58
CA SER A 71 -12.42 11.69 9.45
C SER A 71 -11.04 11.03 9.43
N LEU A 72 -9.97 11.78 9.70
CA LEU A 72 -8.61 11.23 9.82
C LEU A 72 -8.53 10.27 10.99
N ALA A 73 -9.02 10.66 12.16
CA ALA A 73 -9.08 9.81 13.34
C ALA A 73 -9.89 8.54 13.07
N GLY A 74 -11.05 8.66 12.40
CA GLY A 74 -11.87 7.52 12.00
C GLY A 74 -11.16 6.59 11.03
N SER A 75 -10.48 7.12 10.00
CA SER A 75 -9.73 6.30 9.04
C SER A 75 -8.54 5.60 9.67
N VAL A 76 -7.80 6.29 10.54
CA VAL A 76 -6.66 5.71 11.28
C VAL A 76 -7.16 4.67 12.28
N ALA A 77 -8.22 4.96 13.03
CA ALA A 77 -8.84 4.02 13.97
C ALA A 77 -9.40 2.79 13.24
N ALA A 78 -10.03 2.95 12.08
CA ALA A 78 -10.51 1.84 11.26
C ALA A 78 -9.35 0.99 10.73
N GLY A 79 -8.27 1.61 10.23
CA GLY A 79 -7.06 0.89 9.83
C GLY A 79 -6.39 0.17 11.02
N TRP A 80 -6.45 0.77 12.21
CA TRP A 80 -5.95 0.16 13.45
C TRP A 80 -6.84 -0.97 13.97
N LEU A 81 -8.15 -0.84 13.86
CA LEU A 81 -9.08 -1.90 14.20
C LEU A 81 -8.96 -3.07 13.22
N LEU A 82 -8.86 -2.77 11.93
CA LEU A 82 -8.68 -3.77 10.89
C LEU A 82 -7.36 -4.53 11.07
N GLN A 83 -6.25 -3.83 11.34
CA GLN A 83 -5.00 -4.52 11.61
C GLN A 83 -5.11 -5.37 12.87
N HIS A 84 -5.76 -4.88 13.93
CA HIS A 84 -5.83 -5.59 15.20
C HIS A 84 -6.75 -6.82 15.14
N VAL A 85 -7.89 -6.72 14.46
CA VAL A 85 -8.88 -7.81 14.33
C VAL A 85 -8.42 -8.84 13.30
N LEU A 86 -7.89 -8.39 12.15
CA LEU A 86 -7.51 -9.27 11.06
C LEU A 86 -6.12 -9.91 11.25
N LEU A 87 -5.13 -9.19 11.80
CA LEU A 87 -3.80 -9.80 12.05
C LEU A 87 -3.78 -10.67 13.32
N ARG A 88 -4.61 -10.42 14.35
CA ARG A 88 -4.74 -11.35 15.50
C ARG A 88 -5.56 -12.59 15.12
N GLY A 89 -6.64 -12.43 14.36
CA GLY A 89 -7.43 -13.56 13.87
C GLY A 89 -6.66 -14.52 12.95
N ALA A 90 -5.65 -14.03 12.21
CA ALA A 90 -4.76 -14.87 11.41
C ALA A 90 -3.72 -15.65 12.24
N LEU A 91 -3.52 -15.29 13.52
CA LEU A 91 -2.60 -15.96 14.43
C LEU A 91 -3.31 -16.92 15.41
N ASP A 92 -4.61 -16.73 15.68
CA ASP A 92 -5.39 -17.54 16.63
C ASP A 92 -6.03 -18.83 16.04
N GLY A 93 -5.79 -19.17 14.77
CA GLY A 93 -6.07 -20.52 14.21
C GLY A 93 -6.26 -20.54 12.69
N PRO A 94 -5.68 -21.49 11.92
CA PRO A 94 -5.51 -22.91 12.23
C PRO A 94 -4.07 -23.44 11.93
N GLY A 95 -3.16 -23.36 12.92
CA GLY A 95 -1.85 -24.04 12.87
C GLY A 95 -1.58 -24.93 14.08
N ALA A 96 -2.32 -24.75 15.18
CA ALA A 96 -2.20 -25.56 16.41
C ALA A 96 -3.17 -26.77 16.44
N ALA A 97 -3.72 -27.17 15.29
CA ALA A 97 -4.62 -28.31 15.16
C ALA A 97 -4.18 -29.27 14.04
N HIS A 98 -2.89 -29.61 13.99
CA HIS A 98 -2.50 -30.94 13.50
C HIS A 98 -1.91 -31.77 14.65
N PRO A 99 -2.77 -32.42 15.46
CA PRO A 99 -2.35 -33.60 16.19
C PRO A 99 -2.23 -34.78 15.21
N ALA A 100 -1.27 -35.66 15.49
CA ALA A 100 -1.09 -36.99 14.92
C ALA A 100 -0.63 -37.08 13.45
N SER A 101 0.69 -37.17 13.27
CA SER A 101 1.23 -38.25 12.45
C SER A 101 2.14 -39.11 13.34
N PRO A 102 1.85 -40.41 13.52
CA PRO A 102 2.55 -41.27 14.46
C PRO A 102 3.95 -41.59 13.96
N ASP A 103 4.91 -41.55 14.88
CA ASP A 103 6.13 -42.34 14.76
C ASP A 103 5.73 -43.82 14.79
N THR A 104 5.63 -44.48 13.64
CA THR A 104 5.69 -45.94 13.56
C THR A 104 6.25 -46.32 12.20
N GLY A 105 7.53 -46.65 12.19
CA GLY A 105 8.15 -47.27 11.02
C GLY A 105 7.55 -48.65 10.75
N ALA A 106 7.60 -49.08 9.50
CA ALA A 106 7.88 -50.45 9.10
C ALA A 106 7.68 -50.61 7.59
N ALA A 107 8.74 -51.09 6.94
CA ALA A 107 8.72 -52.02 5.81
C ALA A 107 8.13 -51.55 4.47
N THR A 108 8.99 -51.32 3.48
CA THR A 108 9.12 -52.24 2.31
C THR A 108 10.42 -51.96 1.53
N PRO A 109 11.02 -53.00 0.91
CA PRO A 109 12.44 -53.08 0.61
C PRO A 109 12.78 -52.52 -0.78
N SER A 110 13.83 -51.72 -0.87
CA SER A 110 14.56 -51.51 -2.12
C SER A 110 15.81 -52.39 -2.12
N ALA A 111 15.58 -53.70 -2.24
CA ALA A 111 16.56 -54.60 -2.83
C ALA A 111 16.53 -54.37 -4.34
N THR A 112 17.67 -54.08 -4.97
CA THR A 112 18.11 -54.62 -6.27
C THR A 112 19.17 -53.73 -6.92
N ALA A 113 20.30 -54.40 -7.19
CA ALA A 113 21.34 -54.10 -8.17
C ALA A 113 22.48 -53.16 -7.72
N ARG A 114 23.67 -53.72 -7.39
CA ARG A 114 24.78 -54.12 -8.30
C ARG A 114 25.58 -52.87 -8.70
N THR A 115 26.91 -52.76 -8.59
CA THR A 115 28.01 -53.73 -8.64
C THR A 115 29.33 -52.96 -8.41
N GLY A 116 30.35 -53.62 -7.83
CA GLY A 116 31.78 -53.34 -8.06
C GLY A 116 32.40 -52.29 -7.13
N ASP A 117 33.23 -52.62 -6.12
CA ASP A 117 34.49 -53.39 -6.18
C ASP A 117 35.40 -52.78 -7.27
N ARG A 118 36.61 -52.26 -7.05
CA ARG A 118 37.68 -52.36 -6.04
C ARG A 118 38.82 -51.44 -6.56
N PRO A 119 40.07 -51.46 -6.05
CA PRO A 119 40.58 -51.64 -4.69
C PRO A 119 41.22 -50.36 -4.11
#